data_AF-A0A0R2BM80-F1
#
_entry.id   AF-A0A0R2BM80-F1
#
_cell.length_a   1.000
_cell.length_b   1.000
_cell.length_c   1.000
_cell.angle_alpha   90.00
_cell.angle_beta   90.00
_cell.angle_gamma   90.00
#
_symmetry.space_group_name_H-M   'P 1'
#
loop_
_entity.id
_entity.type
_entity.pdbx_description
1 polymer ?
#
loop_
_entity_poly.entity_id
_entity_poly.type
_entity_poly.pdbx_seq_one_letter_code
_entity_poly.pdbx_strand_id
1 'polypeptide(L)'
;MKNGFSQDAGTLTWLRSKPEPIKTLEIRPELETDFNDVETMINQAFWNKFQPSSIEAYLLQQLRKSAIYLPELSRITIVNGEVGGGIFYSKAEIQTKNQKVSILTFGPLGVAPRWQGTGIGIGTQLLKTTLALAKQADYQGVVITGVPNYYRQHGFQPTVNFGITLPDGTTPDFLMGYELQQGGLRTIPGIYQENEFFEKLSLTKNDHYNERFNQRPAQWFPQQL
;
A
#
# COMPACT_ATOMS: atom_id res chain seq x y z
N MET A 1 -2.27 20.89 17.73
CA MET A 1 -0.80 20.78 17.80
C MET A 1 -0.35 19.82 16.70
N LYS A 2 0.77 20.07 16.02
CA LYS A 2 1.29 19.14 14.99
C LYS A 2 2.09 18.03 15.67
N ASN A 3 2.09 16.82 15.12
CA ASN A 3 2.97 15.75 15.60
C ASN A 3 4.43 16.24 15.58
N GLY A 4 5.18 15.94 16.64
CA GLY A 4 6.56 16.38 16.76
C GLY A 4 7.23 15.84 18.02
N PHE A 5 8.54 15.97 18.05
CA PHE A 5 9.32 15.75 19.26
C PHE A 5 9.15 16.95 20.18
N SER A 6 8.84 16.69 21.44
CA SER A 6 9.05 17.66 22.52
C SER A 6 10.20 17.19 23.38
N GLN A 7 11.04 18.13 23.79
CA GLN A 7 12.17 17.90 24.66
C GLN A 7 11.88 18.61 25.98
N ASP A 8 11.41 17.84 26.95
CA ASP A 8 11.25 18.29 28.34
C ASP A 8 12.20 17.47 29.22
N ALA A 9 12.91 18.16 30.11
CA ALA A 9 13.80 17.55 31.12
C ALA A 9 14.77 16.47 30.58
N GLY A 10 15.36 16.70 29.41
CA GLY A 10 16.35 15.79 28.81
C GLY A 10 15.76 14.51 28.18
N THR A 11 14.43 14.36 28.17
CA THR A 11 13.76 13.18 27.58
C THR A 11 13.06 13.58 26.28
N LEU A 12 13.51 13.00 25.15
CA LEU A 12 12.84 13.16 23.86
C LEU A 12 11.54 12.35 23.86
N THR A 13 10.40 13.05 23.92
CA THR A 13 9.09 12.40 23.94
C THR A 13 8.35 12.73 22.65
N TRP A 14 7.86 11.69 21.96
CA TRP A 14 7.02 11.86 20.78
C TRP A 14 5.61 12.21 21.23
N LEU A 15 5.17 13.45 21.00
CA LEU A 15 3.83 13.87 21.37
C LEU A 15 2.82 13.44 20.29
N ARG A 16 2.01 12.41 20.60
CA ARG A 16 0.75 12.16 19.91
C ARG A 16 -0.21 13.27 20.29
N SER A 17 -0.48 14.16 19.33
CA SER A 17 -1.69 14.99 19.43
C SER A 17 -2.87 14.05 19.65
N LYS A 18 -3.76 14.39 20.60
CA LYS A 18 -4.98 13.60 20.83
C LYS A 18 -5.66 13.41 19.47
N PRO A 19 -5.99 12.16 19.06
CA PRO A 19 -6.66 11.95 17.79
C PRO A 19 -7.98 12.71 17.82
N GLU A 20 -8.22 13.52 16.79
CA GLU A 20 -9.50 14.19 16.66
C GLU A 20 -10.61 13.14 16.58
N PRO A 21 -11.78 13.38 17.18
CA PRO A 21 -12.88 12.43 17.09
C PRO A 21 -13.30 12.26 15.62
N ILE A 22 -13.45 11.01 15.19
CA ILE A 22 -14.06 10.71 13.90
C ILE A 22 -15.57 10.94 14.03
N LYS A 23 -16.06 11.92 13.27
CA LYS A 23 -17.48 12.23 13.13
C LYS A 23 -18.08 11.54 11.91
N THR A 24 -17.31 11.47 10.81
CA THR A 24 -17.71 10.80 9.57
C THR A 24 -16.57 9.94 9.04
N LEU A 25 -16.93 8.77 8.51
CA LEU A 25 -16.03 7.86 7.83
C LEU A 25 -16.76 7.24 6.64
N GLU A 26 -16.18 7.38 5.46
CA GLU A 26 -16.73 6.86 4.22
C GLU A 26 -15.63 6.16 3.43
N ILE A 27 -15.93 4.98 2.87
CA ILE A 27 -15.06 4.29 1.91
C ILE A 27 -15.72 4.35 0.55
N ARG A 28 -15.04 4.96 -0.42
CA ARG A 28 -15.57 5.14 -1.78
C ARG A 28 -14.48 5.04 -2.85
N PRO A 29 -14.85 4.86 -4.13
CA PRO A 29 -13.91 5.06 -5.24
C PRO A 29 -13.31 6.46 -5.18
N GLU A 30 -12.08 6.55 -5.68
CA GLU A 30 -11.38 7.82 -5.87
C GLU A 30 -11.99 8.59 -7.05
N LEU A 31 -12.10 9.91 -6.90
CA LEU A 31 -12.45 10.85 -7.97
C LEU A 31 -11.20 11.64 -8.38
N GLU A 32 -11.19 12.17 -9.60
CA GLU A 32 -10.07 13.01 -10.07
C GLU A 32 -9.81 14.22 -9.16
N THR A 33 -10.86 14.77 -8.56
CA THR A 33 -10.78 15.87 -7.59
C THR A 33 -10.03 15.49 -6.31
N ASP A 34 -9.93 14.20 -5.98
CA ASP A 34 -9.21 13.70 -4.79
C ASP A 34 -7.71 13.50 -5.06
N PHE A 35 -7.27 13.42 -6.32
CA PHE A 35 -5.93 12.92 -6.67
C PHE A 35 -4.81 13.64 -5.94
N ASN A 36 -4.88 14.98 -5.86
CA ASN A 36 -3.85 15.77 -5.20
C ASN A 36 -3.77 15.49 -3.69
N ASP A 37 -4.92 15.37 -3.03
CA ASP A 37 -5.01 15.14 -1.59
C ASP A 37 -4.59 13.70 -1.24
N VAL A 38 -4.98 12.74 -2.08
CA VAL A 38 -4.55 11.35 -1.97
C VAL A 38 -3.04 11.23 -2.16
N GLU A 39 -2.48 11.81 -3.22
CA GLU A 39 -1.04 11.79 -3.48
C GLU A 39 -0.26 12.45 -2.32
N THR A 40 -0.78 13.55 -1.77
CA THR A 40 -0.21 14.21 -0.59
C THR A 40 -0.27 13.29 0.63
N MET A 41 -1.41 12.65 0.90
CA MET A 41 -1.58 11.73 2.01
C MET A 41 -0.67 10.51 1.89
N ILE A 42 -0.56 9.92 0.70
CA ILE A 42 0.34 8.79 0.43
C ILE A 42 1.79 9.21 0.62
N ASN A 43 2.23 10.34 0.07
CA ASN A 43 3.58 10.85 0.31
C ASN A 43 3.85 10.95 1.83
N GLN A 44 2.93 11.52 2.59
CA GLN A 44 3.07 11.65 4.04
C GLN A 44 3.10 10.31 4.80
N ALA A 45 2.36 9.30 4.32
CA ALA A 45 2.29 7.99 4.94
C ALA A 45 3.57 7.15 4.74
N PHE A 46 4.36 7.46 3.71
CA PHE A 46 5.56 6.71 3.33
C PHE A 46 6.86 7.54 3.39
N TRP A 47 6.78 8.85 3.63
CA TRP A 47 7.94 9.73 3.75
C TRP A 47 8.97 9.22 4.76
N ASN A 48 10.21 9.00 4.32
CA ASN A 48 11.31 8.47 5.13
C ASN A 48 10.98 7.13 5.83
N LYS A 49 10.06 6.32 5.27
CA LYS A 49 9.67 5.05 5.87
C LYS A 49 10.61 3.91 5.50
N PHE A 50 10.98 3.81 4.22
CA PHE A 50 11.84 2.76 3.67
C PHE A 50 13.14 3.31 3.08
N GLN A 51 13.07 4.53 2.55
CA GLN A 51 14.20 5.26 2.00
C GLN A 51 14.00 6.76 2.26
N PRO A 52 15.02 7.62 2.13
CA PRO A 52 14.83 9.05 2.06
C PRO A 52 13.87 9.40 0.92
N SER A 53 12.93 10.32 1.15
CA SER A 53 11.81 10.62 0.24
C SER A 53 10.69 9.57 0.26
N SER A 54 9.76 9.64 -0.68
CA SER A 54 8.69 8.67 -0.93
C SER A 54 8.52 8.48 -2.44
N ILE A 55 8.48 7.23 -2.91
CA ILE A 55 8.18 6.92 -4.31
C ILE A 55 6.68 6.69 -4.54
N GLU A 56 5.94 6.40 -3.48
CA GLU A 56 4.58 5.89 -3.51
C GLU A 56 3.59 6.89 -4.12
N ALA A 57 3.77 8.19 -3.89
CA ALA A 57 2.92 9.20 -4.51
C ALA A 57 3.16 9.32 -6.03
N TYR A 58 4.43 9.29 -6.46
CA TYR A 58 4.78 9.28 -7.88
C TYR A 58 4.30 8.00 -8.55
N LEU A 59 4.56 6.85 -7.93
CA LEU A 59 4.07 5.54 -8.36
C LEU A 59 2.56 5.57 -8.55
N LEU A 60 1.80 6.07 -7.57
CA LEU A 60 0.35 6.14 -7.66
C LEU A 60 -0.11 7.02 -8.84
N GLN A 61 0.49 8.19 -9.01
CA GLN A 61 0.18 9.07 -10.14
C GLN A 61 0.40 8.37 -11.49
N GLN A 62 1.52 7.66 -11.63
CA GLN A 62 1.83 6.89 -12.82
C GLN A 62 0.92 5.67 -12.99
N LEU A 63 0.54 5.03 -11.88
CA LEU A 63 -0.29 3.82 -11.88
C LEU A 63 -1.68 4.14 -12.43
N ARG A 64 -2.28 5.27 -12.03
CA ARG A 64 -3.60 5.71 -12.56
C ARG A 64 -3.63 5.83 -14.10
N LYS A 65 -2.49 6.02 -14.75
CA LYS A 65 -2.34 6.14 -16.21
C LYS A 65 -2.00 4.80 -16.89
N SER A 66 -1.76 3.75 -16.11
CA SER A 66 -1.35 2.45 -16.62
C SER A 66 -2.54 1.57 -16.96
N ALA A 67 -2.37 0.69 -17.95
CA ALA A 67 -3.40 -0.29 -18.33
C ALA A 67 -3.59 -1.41 -17.29
N ILE A 68 -2.68 -1.52 -16.31
CA ILE A 68 -2.75 -2.53 -15.26
C ILE A 68 -3.52 -2.06 -14.02
N TYR A 69 -3.84 -0.77 -13.93
CA TYR A 69 -4.57 -0.20 -12.78
C TYR A 69 -6.03 -0.62 -12.78
N LEU A 70 -6.55 -0.90 -11.58
CA LEU A 70 -7.91 -1.39 -11.35
C LEU A 70 -8.67 -0.37 -10.48
N PRO A 71 -9.21 0.71 -11.07
CA PRO A 71 -9.97 1.73 -10.34
C PRO A 71 -11.24 1.16 -9.67
N GLU A 72 -11.83 0.11 -10.24
CA GLU A 72 -13.02 -0.55 -9.72
C GLU A 72 -12.76 -1.27 -8.38
N LEU A 73 -11.51 -1.67 -8.11
CA LEU A 73 -11.09 -2.27 -6.84
C LEU A 73 -10.45 -1.27 -5.88
N SER A 74 -9.85 -0.21 -6.39
CA SER A 74 -9.13 0.80 -5.60
C SER A 74 -10.08 1.68 -4.79
N ARG A 75 -9.74 1.96 -3.53
CA ARG A 75 -10.61 2.72 -2.62
C ARG A 75 -9.83 3.73 -1.81
N ILE A 76 -10.49 4.83 -1.51
CA ILE A 76 -10.05 5.81 -0.52
C ILE A 76 -10.99 5.82 0.67
N THR A 77 -10.49 6.26 1.82
CA THR A 77 -11.31 6.57 3.00
C THR A 77 -11.33 8.07 3.20
N ILE A 78 -12.52 8.65 3.27
CA ILE A 78 -12.74 10.03 3.69
C ILE A 78 -13.08 10.04 5.18
N VAL A 79 -12.34 10.81 5.97
CA VAL A 79 -12.53 10.97 7.41
C VAL A 79 -12.72 12.44 7.72
N ASN A 80 -13.85 12.79 8.33
CA ASN A 80 -14.20 14.19 8.64
C ASN A 80 -14.10 15.13 7.42
N GLY A 81 -14.39 14.62 6.22
CA GLY A 81 -14.34 15.37 4.96
C GLY A 81 -12.95 15.42 4.30
N GLU A 82 -11.93 14.77 4.87
CA GLU A 82 -10.56 14.78 4.34
C GLU A 82 -10.09 13.37 3.99
N VAL A 83 -9.14 13.24 3.06
CA VAL A 83 -8.54 11.94 2.74
C VAL A 83 -7.79 11.37 3.95
N GLY A 84 -8.25 10.21 4.43
CA GLY A 84 -7.70 9.51 5.59
C GLY A 84 -6.86 8.27 5.25
N GLY A 85 -7.05 7.68 4.08
CA GLY A 85 -6.28 6.53 3.61
C GLY A 85 -6.66 6.10 2.20
N GLY A 86 -5.87 5.21 1.60
CA GLY A 86 -6.13 4.67 0.27
C GLY A 86 -5.42 3.33 0.03
N ILE A 87 -6.02 2.50 -0.81
CA ILE A 87 -5.48 1.24 -1.32
C ILE A 87 -5.70 1.16 -2.83
N PHE A 88 -4.63 0.85 -3.56
CA PHE A 88 -4.63 0.93 -5.03
C PHE A 88 -4.22 -0.41 -5.63
N TYR A 89 -5.09 -0.99 -6.46
CA TYR A 89 -4.93 -2.31 -7.04
C TYR A 89 -4.40 -2.24 -8.46
N SER A 90 -3.60 -3.24 -8.82
CA SER A 90 -3.16 -3.47 -10.18
C SER A 90 -3.08 -4.97 -10.50
N LYS A 91 -3.05 -5.28 -11.79
CA LYS A 91 -2.79 -6.64 -12.27
C LYS A 91 -1.33 -7.00 -12.06
N ALA A 92 -1.11 -8.23 -11.60
CA ALA A 92 0.18 -8.91 -11.60
C ALA A 92 0.05 -10.28 -12.27
N GLU A 93 1.17 -10.99 -12.42
CA GLU A 93 1.21 -12.29 -13.08
C GLU A 93 1.93 -13.33 -12.23
N ILE A 94 1.43 -14.57 -12.29
CA ILE A 94 2.19 -15.75 -11.89
C ILE A 94 2.53 -16.53 -13.16
N GLN A 95 3.82 -16.67 -13.44
CA GLN A 95 4.34 -17.53 -14.48
C GLN A 95 4.37 -18.97 -13.96
N THR A 96 3.40 -19.77 -14.40
CA THR A 96 3.39 -21.22 -14.17
C THR A 96 4.20 -21.95 -15.25
N LYS A 97 4.33 -23.28 -15.13
CA LYS A 97 4.98 -24.12 -16.16
C LYS A 97 4.32 -24.02 -17.54
N ASN A 98 3.00 -23.82 -17.58
CA ASN A 98 2.21 -23.96 -18.81
C ASN A 98 1.67 -22.62 -19.32
N GLN A 99 1.53 -21.62 -18.45
CA GLN A 99 0.86 -20.37 -18.78
C GLN A 99 1.18 -19.23 -17.80
N LYS A 100 0.88 -18.01 -18.22
CA LYS A 100 0.80 -16.83 -17.35
C LYS A 100 -0.62 -16.71 -16.80
N VAL A 101 -0.74 -16.66 -15.48
CA VAL A 101 -2.03 -16.47 -14.80
C VAL A 101 -2.09 -15.07 -14.24
N SER A 102 -3.11 -14.30 -14.62
CA SER A 102 -3.34 -12.98 -14.06
C SER A 102 -3.87 -13.09 -12.63
N ILE A 103 -3.24 -12.35 -11.73
CA ILE A 103 -3.63 -12.19 -10.33
C ILE A 103 -3.67 -10.70 -9.97
N LEU A 104 -3.98 -10.41 -8.72
CA LEU A 104 -3.94 -9.05 -8.20
C LEU A 104 -2.68 -8.80 -7.38
N THR A 105 -2.23 -7.55 -7.39
CA THR A 105 -1.40 -6.96 -6.35
C THR A 105 -2.04 -5.63 -5.92
N PHE A 106 -1.59 -5.07 -4.82
CA PHE A 106 -1.93 -3.70 -4.45
C PHE A 106 -0.74 -3.00 -3.84
N GLY A 107 -0.69 -1.70 -4.09
CA GLY A 107 0.39 -0.84 -3.63
C GLY A 107 0.22 0.55 -4.25
N PRO A 108 0.21 1.62 -3.45
CA PRO A 108 0.37 1.63 -1.99
C PRO A 108 -0.93 1.31 -1.23
N LEU A 109 -0.80 0.76 -0.02
CA LEU A 109 -1.82 0.87 1.03
C LEU A 109 -1.30 1.88 2.08
N GLY A 110 -1.86 3.09 2.06
CA GLY A 110 -1.44 4.19 2.92
C GLY A 110 -2.57 4.71 3.80
N VAL A 111 -2.23 5.10 5.03
CA VAL A 111 -3.13 5.77 5.96
C VAL A 111 -2.44 7.04 6.45
N ALA A 112 -3.16 8.16 6.50
CA ALA A 112 -2.60 9.42 6.96
C ALA A 112 -2.01 9.25 8.37
N PRO A 113 -0.80 9.76 8.66
CA PRO A 113 -0.12 9.53 9.95
C PRO A 113 -0.95 9.85 11.20
N ARG A 114 -1.80 10.89 11.14
CA ARG A 114 -2.72 11.27 12.23
C ARG A 114 -3.79 10.22 12.55
N TRP A 115 -4.09 9.32 11.62
CA TRP A 115 -5.11 8.28 11.78
C TRP A 115 -4.51 6.89 12.03
N GLN A 116 -3.19 6.75 11.99
CA GLN A 116 -2.50 5.48 12.27
C GLN A 116 -2.55 5.13 13.76
N GLY A 117 -2.74 3.86 14.10
CA GLY A 117 -2.71 3.38 15.49
C GLY A 117 -3.82 3.93 16.39
N THR A 118 -4.88 4.50 15.80
CA THR A 118 -6.02 5.11 16.51
C THR A 118 -7.10 4.08 16.93
N GLY A 119 -6.86 2.79 16.72
CA GLY A 119 -7.81 1.70 16.99
C GLY A 119 -8.96 1.57 15.97
N ILE A 120 -9.22 2.60 15.15
CA ILE A 120 -10.26 2.60 14.10
C ILE A 120 -9.96 1.60 12.97
N GLY A 121 -8.68 1.37 12.68
CA GLY A 121 -8.27 0.39 11.67
C GLY A 121 -8.63 0.78 10.23
N ILE A 122 -8.40 2.03 9.81
CA ILE A 122 -8.66 2.49 8.42
C ILE A 122 -8.05 1.53 7.39
N GLY A 123 -6.77 1.18 7.55
CA GLY A 123 -6.10 0.24 6.64
C GLY A 123 -6.76 -1.14 6.62
N THR A 124 -7.23 -1.63 7.78
CA THR A 124 -7.98 -2.88 7.88
C THR A 124 -9.35 -2.78 7.20
N GLN A 125 -10.06 -1.67 7.32
CA GLN A 125 -11.35 -1.47 6.67
C GLN A 125 -11.21 -1.37 5.16
N LEU A 126 -10.20 -0.63 4.67
CA LEU A 126 -9.84 -0.58 3.25
C LEU A 126 -9.56 -1.99 2.73
N LEU A 127 -8.64 -2.72 3.37
CA LEU A 127 -8.25 -4.06 2.97
C LEU A 127 -9.43 -5.04 2.95
N LYS A 128 -10.26 -5.06 4.00
CA LYS A 128 -11.46 -5.91 4.04
C LYS A 128 -12.44 -5.58 2.91
N THR A 129 -12.68 -4.29 2.67
CA THR A 129 -13.61 -3.83 1.63
C THR A 129 -13.11 -4.25 0.25
N THR A 130 -11.84 -4.01 -0.06
CA THR A 130 -11.30 -4.28 -1.40
C THR A 130 -11.04 -5.75 -1.66
N LEU A 131 -10.70 -6.55 -0.66
CA LEU A 131 -10.65 -8.01 -0.80
C LEU A 131 -12.04 -8.60 -1.08
N ALA A 132 -13.09 -8.07 -0.45
CA ALA A 132 -14.46 -8.50 -0.75
C ALA A 132 -14.86 -8.16 -2.19
N LEU A 133 -14.53 -6.95 -2.67
CA LEU A 133 -14.75 -6.54 -4.06
C LEU A 133 -13.97 -7.41 -5.05
N ALA A 134 -12.69 -7.67 -4.77
CA ALA A 134 -11.83 -8.51 -5.60
C ALA A 134 -12.36 -9.95 -5.69
N LYS A 135 -12.86 -10.49 -4.58
CA LYS A 135 -13.51 -11.81 -4.55
C LYS A 135 -14.80 -11.83 -5.37
N GLN A 136 -15.62 -10.79 -5.28
CA GLN A 136 -16.85 -10.67 -6.08
C GLN A 136 -16.57 -10.54 -7.58
N ALA A 137 -15.45 -9.95 -7.95
CA ALA A 137 -14.97 -9.85 -9.33
C ALA A 137 -14.26 -11.13 -9.84
N ASP A 138 -14.34 -12.23 -9.10
CA ASP A 138 -13.84 -13.57 -9.46
C ASP A 138 -12.32 -13.68 -9.69
N TYR A 139 -11.54 -12.79 -9.07
CA TYR A 139 -10.08 -12.95 -9.03
C TYR A 139 -9.69 -14.11 -8.11
N GLN A 140 -8.62 -14.82 -8.48
CA GLN A 140 -8.18 -16.03 -7.78
C GLN A 140 -7.42 -15.73 -6.48
N GLY A 141 -6.61 -14.67 -6.49
CA GLY A 141 -5.85 -14.26 -5.31
C GLY A 141 -5.11 -12.94 -5.49
N VAL A 142 -4.54 -12.49 -4.37
CA VAL A 142 -3.69 -11.32 -4.28
C VAL A 142 -2.31 -11.75 -3.83
N VAL A 143 -1.25 -11.27 -4.47
CA VAL A 143 0.14 -11.40 -4.00
C VAL A 143 0.72 -9.99 -3.82
N ILE A 144 1.39 -9.76 -2.70
CA ILE A 144 1.99 -8.46 -2.36
C ILE A 144 3.40 -8.64 -1.79
N THR A 145 4.16 -7.55 -1.83
CA THR A 145 5.35 -7.35 -0.98
C THR A 145 4.96 -6.42 0.19
N GLY A 146 5.10 -6.88 1.42
CA GLY A 146 4.57 -6.14 2.57
C GLY A 146 5.08 -6.55 3.94
N VAL A 147 4.64 -5.83 4.97
CA VAL A 147 5.05 -6.09 6.37
C VAL A 147 4.32 -7.33 6.91
N PRO A 148 5.03 -8.45 7.18
CA PRO A 148 4.37 -9.73 7.43
C PRO A 148 3.43 -9.71 8.63
N ASN A 149 3.86 -9.07 9.74
CA ASN A 149 3.08 -9.00 10.98
C ASN A 149 1.75 -8.26 10.80
N TYR A 150 1.68 -7.29 9.89
CA TYR A 150 0.45 -6.56 9.61
C TYR A 150 -0.53 -7.43 8.81
N TYR A 151 -0.07 -8.00 7.69
CA TYR A 151 -0.97 -8.70 6.77
C TYR A 151 -1.34 -10.12 7.23
N ARG A 152 -0.52 -10.80 8.05
CA ARG A 152 -0.87 -12.10 8.65
C ARG A 152 -2.15 -12.02 9.48
N GLN A 153 -2.37 -10.90 10.18
CA GLN A 153 -3.59 -10.65 10.97
C GLN A 153 -4.85 -10.48 10.09
N HIS A 154 -4.67 -10.33 8.78
CA HIS A 154 -5.73 -10.17 7.80
C HIS A 154 -5.87 -11.39 6.88
N GLY A 155 -5.23 -12.51 7.22
CA GLY A 155 -5.36 -13.78 6.49
C GLY A 155 -4.38 -13.98 5.34
N PHE A 156 -3.45 -13.04 5.12
CA PHE A 156 -2.34 -13.28 4.21
C PHE A 156 -1.38 -14.32 4.79
N GLN A 157 -0.80 -15.12 3.91
CA GLN A 157 0.16 -16.17 4.27
C GLN A 157 1.44 -16.03 3.45
N PRO A 158 2.59 -16.49 3.96
CA PRO A 158 3.82 -16.57 3.17
C PRO A 158 3.58 -17.35 1.87
N THR A 159 4.12 -16.87 0.75
CA THR A 159 3.85 -17.50 -0.56
C THR A 159 4.42 -18.89 -0.75
N VAL A 160 5.36 -19.31 0.10
CA VAL A 160 5.82 -20.71 0.16
C VAL A 160 4.67 -21.70 0.37
N ASN A 161 3.61 -21.29 1.08
CA ASN A 161 2.40 -22.11 1.28
C ASN A 161 1.57 -22.34 0.01
N PHE A 162 1.86 -21.59 -1.05
CA PHE A 162 1.21 -21.65 -2.36
C PHE A 162 2.15 -22.14 -3.47
N GLY A 163 3.43 -22.41 -3.14
CA GLY A 163 4.45 -22.72 -4.15
C GLY A 163 4.74 -21.56 -5.10
N ILE A 164 4.61 -20.32 -4.62
CA ILE A 164 4.89 -19.10 -5.39
C ILE A 164 6.21 -18.48 -4.95
N THR A 165 7.14 -18.29 -5.88
CA THR A 165 8.49 -17.74 -5.64
C THR A 165 8.69 -16.41 -6.35
N LEU A 166 9.76 -15.69 -5.99
CA LEU A 166 10.34 -14.65 -6.83
C LEU A 166 11.10 -15.27 -8.03
N PRO A 167 11.52 -14.47 -9.03
CA PRO A 167 12.30 -14.95 -10.17
C PRO A 167 13.63 -15.61 -9.81
N ASP A 168 14.23 -15.25 -8.67
CA ASP A 168 15.45 -15.86 -8.14
C ASP A 168 15.19 -17.19 -7.39
N GLY A 169 13.93 -17.65 -7.35
CA GLY A 169 13.52 -18.87 -6.66
C GLY A 169 13.29 -18.72 -5.16
N THR A 170 13.48 -17.52 -4.60
CA THR A 170 13.30 -17.27 -3.16
C THR A 170 11.82 -17.08 -2.80
N THR A 171 11.52 -17.27 -1.50
CA THR A 171 10.19 -17.03 -0.91
C THR A 171 10.33 -16.18 0.34
N PRO A 172 10.77 -14.91 0.19
CA PRO A 172 11.03 -14.06 1.34
C PRO A 172 9.75 -13.82 2.13
N ASP A 173 9.88 -13.65 3.45
CA ASP A 173 8.76 -13.48 4.37
C ASP A 173 7.80 -12.33 4.01
N PHE A 174 8.32 -11.30 3.34
CA PHE A 174 7.55 -10.14 2.88
C PHE A 174 6.71 -10.44 1.63
N LEU A 175 7.00 -11.51 0.88
CA LEU A 175 6.20 -11.96 -0.25
C LEU A 175 5.03 -12.79 0.29
N MET A 176 3.82 -12.22 0.20
CA MET A 176 2.66 -12.73 0.90
C MET A 176 1.47 -12.86 -0.05
N GLY A 177 0.72 -13.95 0.08
CA GLY A 177 -0.45 -14.25 -0.74
C GLY A 177 -1.75 -14.32 0.07
N TYR A 178 -2.86 -13.98 -0.58
CA TYR A 178 -4.23 -14.10 -0.08
C TYR A 178 -5.09 -14.79 -1.13
N GLU A 179 -5.68 -15.93 -0.77
CA GLU A 179 -6.64 -16.63 -1.63
C GLU A 179 -8.00 -15.94 -1.58
N LEU A 180 -8.46 -15.43 -2.72
CA LEU A 180 -9.80 -14.83 -2.84
C LEU A 180 -10.85 -15.91 -3.08
N GLN A 181 -10.50 -16.91 -3.89
CA GLN A 181 -11.25 -18.15 -4.06
C GLN A 181 -10.54 -19.30 -3.33
N GLN A 182 -11.32 -20.27 -2.87
CA GLN A 182 -10.77 -21.44 -2.18
C GLN A 182 -9.79 -22.19 -3.09
N GLY A 183 -8.52 -22.27 -2.69
CA GLY A 183 -7.47 -22.92 -3.49
C GLY A 183 -6.95 -22.08 -4.67
N GLY A 184 -7.43 -20.84 -4.85
CA GLY A 184 -7.14 -20.02 -6.03
C GLY A 184 -5.66 -19.76 -6.29
N LEU A 185 -4.82 -19.67 -5.24
CA LEU A 185 -3.36 -19.55 -5.40
C LEU A 185 -2.68 -20.92 -5.39
N ARG A 186 -3.17 -21.87 -4.58
CA ARG A 186 -2.59 -23.22 -4.50
C ARG A 186 -2.66 -24.00 -5.80
N THR A 187 -3.62 -23.70 -6.68
CA THR A 187 -3.75 -24.34 -7.99
C THR A 187 -2.83 -23.75 -9.06
N ILE A 188 -2.11 -22.67 -8.76
CA ILE A 188 -1.26 -21.95 -9.72
C ILE A 188 0.17 -21.70 -9.18
N PRO A 189 0.89 -22.75 -8.72
CA PRO A 189 2.27 -22.57 -8.27
C PRO A 189 3.15 -22.07 -9.43
N GLY A 190 4.10 -21.19 -9.13
CA GLY A 190 4.91 -20.55 -10.15
C GLY A 190 5.73 -19.37 -9.66
N ILE A 191 6.20 -18.57 -10.61
CA ILE A 191 7.05 -17.41 -10.35
C ILE A 191 6.17 -16.16 -10.36
N TYR A 192 6.08 -15.46 -9.23
CA TYR A 192 5.48 -14.13 -9.17
C TYR A 192 6.34 -13.16 -9.97
N GLN A 193 5.72 -12.49 -10.94
CA GLN A 193 6.32 -11.42 -11.70
C GLN A 193 5.53 -10.14 -11.46
N GLU A 194 6.19 -9.19 -10.81
CA GLU A 194 5.68 -7.82 -10.76
C GLU A 194 5.72 -7.24 -12.18
N ASN A 195 4.75 -6.40 -12.50
CA ASN A 195 4.67 -5.84 -13.85
C ASN A 195 5.86 -4.92 -14.13
N GLU A 196 6.39 -4.97 -15.36
CA GLU A 196 7.49 -4.09 -15.81
C GLU A 196 7.22 -2.58 -15.59
N PHE A 197 5.96 -2.18 -15.43
CA PHE A 197 5.57 -0.85 -14.98
C PHE A 197 6.36 -0.38 -13.76
N PHE A 198 6.54 -1.23 -12.75
CA PHE A 198 7.20 -0.87 -11.49
C PHE A 198 8.71 -0.68 -11.67
N GLU A 199 9.36 -1.49 -12.51
CA GLU A 199 10.78 -1.37 -12.84
C GLU A 199 11.08 -0.12 -13.69
N LYS A 200 10.11 0.34 -14.50
CA LYS A 200 10.25 1.51 -15.39
C LYS A 200 10.04 2.86 -14.68
N LEU A 201 9.74 2.87 -13.38
CA LEU A 201 9.60 4.11 -12.62
C LEU A 201 10.94 4.84 -12.50
N SER A 202 10.98 6.11 -12.94
CA SER A 202 12.20 6.91 -12.92
C SER A 202 12.40 7.58 -11.57
N LEU A 203 13.53 7.28 -10.91
CA LEU A 203 13.94 7.94 -9.66
C LEU A 203 14.11 9.45 -9.83
N THR A 204 14.72 9.91 -10.94
CA THR A 204 14.86 11.35 -11.22
C THR A 204 13.51 12.05 -11.37
N LYS A 205 12.55 11.43 -12.05
CA LYS A 205 11.19 11.99 -12.15
C LYS A 205 10.46 11.95 -10.82
N ASN A 206 10.70 10.93 -10.00
CA ASN A 206 10.19 10.86 -8.64
C ASN A 206 10.70 12.02 -7.77
N ASP A 207 12.00 12.31 -7.83
CA ASP A 207 12.59 13.41 -7.04
C ASP A 207 11.98 14.76 -7.44
N HIS A 208 11.90 15.04 -8.74
CA HIS A 208 11.24 16.25 -9.24
C HIS A 208 9.75 16.29 -8.86
N TYR A 209 9.04 15.16 -8.97
CA TYR A 209 7.64 15.08 -8.56
C TYR A 209 7.45 15.38 -7.07
N ASN A 210 8.41 14.98 -6.22
CA ASN A 210 8.36 15.22 -4.78
C ASN A 210 8.60 16.68 -4.38
N GLU A 211 9.21 17.50 -5.23
CA GLU A 211 9.41 18.95 -4.98
C GLU A 211 8.08 19.68 -4.69
N ARG A 212 6.97 19.18 -5.25
CA ARG A 212 5.64 19.77 -5.04
C ARG A 212 5.10 19.60 -3.61
N PHE A 213 5.62 18.64 -2.84
CA PHE A 213 5.17 18.38 -1.45
C PHE A 213 5.94 19.19 -0.39
N ASN A 214 6.86 20.06 -0.82
CA ASN A 214 7.79 20.94 -0.10
C ASN A 214 7.75 21.05 1.46
N GLN A 215 8.97 21.03 2.03
CA GLN A 215 9.40 21.34 3.42
C GLN A 215 9.45 20.22 4.48
N ARG A 216 9.90 19.01 4.13
CA ARG A 216 10.43 18.08 5.16
C ARG A 216 11.81 17.60 4.73
N PRO A 217 12.85 17.73 5.57
CA PRO A 217 14.14 17.16 5.21
C PRO A 217 14.02 15.64 5.07
N ALA A 218 14.47 15.11 3.93
CA ALA A 218 14.68 13.68 3.78
C ALA A 218 15.84 13.28 4.69
N GLN A 219 15.65 12.25 5.51
CA GLN A 219 16.62 11.81 6.52
C GLN A 219 16.60 10.29 6.61
N TRP A 220 17.77 9.69 6.80
CA TRP A 220 17.92 8.29 7.14
C TRP A 220 17.66 8.09 8.63
N PHE A 221 16.84 7.10 8.97
CA PHE A 221 16.59 6.63 10.32
C PHE A 221 17.22 5.23 10.49
N PRO A 222 17.74 4.89 11.69
CA PRO A 222 18.35 3.58 11.95
C PRO A 222 17.46 2.37 11.66
N GLN A 223 16.14 2.56 11.59
CA GLN A 223 15.14 1.54 11.30
C GLN A 223 15.03 1.19 9.82
N GLN A 224 15.75 1.91 8.95
CA GLN A 224 15.80 1.71 7.50
C GLN A 224 17.07 0.95 7.05
N LEU A 225 17.91 0.51 8.00
CA LEU A 225 19.15 -0.24 7.78
C LEU A 225 18.96 -1.73 8.10
#